data_AF-A0A2S8NW79-F1
#
_entry.id   AF-A0A2S8NW79-F1
#
_cell.length_a   1.000
_cell.length_b   1.000
_cell.length_c   1.000
_cell.angle_alpha   90.00
_cell.angle_beta   90.00
_cell.angle_gamma   90.00
#
_symmetry.space_group_name_H-M   'P 1'
#
loop_
_entity.id
_entity.type
_entity.pdbx_description
1 polymer ?
#
loop_
_entity_poly.entity_id
_entity_poly.type
_entity_poly.pdbx_seq_one_letter_code
_entity_poly.pdbx_strand_id
1 'polypeptide(L)'
;MDDFIQRAFGADGHLSKMINGYTPRAPQIMISTKVGHALEKSEHLLCEAGTGTGKSLGYLTPAARWAIQNKKTVIVCTHTIPLMTQIVNVELPE
;
A
#
# COMPACT_ATOMS: atom_id res chain seq x y z
N MET A 1 -4.43 2.83 12.09
CA MET A 1 -4.21 2.48 10.67
C MET A 1 -5.49 2.33 9.84
N ASP A 2 -6.48 1.57 10.31
CA ASP A 2 -7.62 1.12 9.48
C ASP A 2 -8.44 2.24 8.83
N ASP A 3 -8.80 3.30 9.56
CA ASP A 3 -9.53 4.44 9.01
C ASP A 3 -8.78 5.14 7.87
N PHE A 4 -7.45 5.18 7.94
CA PHE A 4 -6.64 5.74 6.86
C PHE A 4 -6.71 4.87 5.60
N ILE A 5 -6.67 3.55 5.76
CA ILE A 5 -6.77 2.59 4.66
C ILE A 5 -8.16 2.63 4.03
N GLN A 6 -9.22 2.69 4.84
CA GLN A 6 -10.60 2.82 4.33
C GLN A 6 -10.78 4.15 3.59
N ARG A 7 -10.24 5.25 4.11
CA ARG A 7 -10.23 6.52 3.38
C ARG A 7 -9.40 6.46 2.10
N ALA A 8 -8.38 5.62 1.99
CA ALA A 8 -7.57 5.50 0.78
C ALA A 8 -8.26 4.62 -0.28
N PHE A 9 -8.67 3.40 0.10
CA PHE A 9 -9.06 2.31 -0.79
C PHE A 9 -10.52 1.82 -0.63
N GLY A 10 -11.27 2.37 0.32
CA GLY A 10 -12.68 2.03 0.51
C GLY A 10 -13.57 2.48 -0.65
N ALA A 11 -14.83 2.03 -0.64
CA ALA A 11 -15.81 2.34 -1.70
C ALA A 11 -15.99 3.85 -1.91
N ASP A 12 -15.95 4.62 -0.83
CA ASP A 12 -16.07 6.09 -0.83
C ASP A 12 -14.73 6.80 -0.55
N GLY A 13 -13.62 6.08 -0.72
CA GLY A 13 -12.26 6.54 -0.46
C GLY A 13 -11.73 7.54 -1.50
N HIS A 14 -10.46 7.94 -1.35
CA HIS A 14 -9.82 8.88 -2.27
C HIS A 14 -9.68 8.30 -3.67
N LEU A 15 -9.30 7.00 -3.79
CA LEU A 15 -9.16 6.40 -5.12
C LEU A 15 -10.48 6.34 -5.88
N SER A 16 -11.62 6.12 -5.22
CA SER A 16 -12.92 6.07 -5.91
C SER A 16 -13.33 7.42 -6.50
N LYS A 17 -12.83 8.52 -5.94
CA LYS A 17 -13.05 9.88 -6.44
C LYS A 17 -12.10 10.26 -7.57
N MET A 18 -10.93 9.63 -7.66
CA MET A 18 -9.89 9.96 -8.64
C MET A 18 -9.91 9.05 -9.87
N ILE A 19 -10.39 7.81 -9.74
CA ILE A 19 -10.34 6.80 -10.79
C ILE A 19 -11.76 6.43 -11.20
N ASN A 20 -12.13 6.78 -12.44
CA ASN A 20 -13.43 6.39 -12.99
C ASN A 20 -13.56 4.85 -13.06
N GLY A 21 -14.68 4.31 -12.60
CA GLY A 21 -14.91 2.85 -12.54
C GLY A 21 -14.11 2.12 -11.45
N TYR A 22 -13.54 2.84 -10.47
CA TYR A 22 -12.87 2.21 -9.34
C TYR A 22 -13.82 1.32 -8.55
N THR A 23 -13.33 0.12 -8.21
CA THR A 23 -13.97 -0.78 -7.26
C THR A 23 -12.96 -1.20 -6.19
N PRO A 24 -13.33 -1.15 -4.90
CA PRO A 24 -12.46 -1.63 -3.83
C PRO A 24 -12.06 -3.08 -4.04
N ARG A 25 -10.79 -3.37 -3.82
CA ARG A 25 -10.26 -4.73 -3.90
C ARG A 25 -10.01 -5.24 -2.49
N ALA A 26 -10.81 -6.22 -2.04
CA ALA A 26 -10.66 -6.80 -0.71
C ALA A 26 -9.21 -7.27 -0.39
N PRO A 27 -8.47 -7.91 -1.33
CA PRO A 27 -7.07 -8.26 -1.08
C PRO A 27 -6.15 -7.06 -0.85
N GLN A 28 -6.38 -5.95 -1.56
CA GLN A 28 -5.60 -4.71 -1.42
C GLN A 28 -5.79 -4.12 -0.02
N ILE A 29 -7.04 -3.96 0.40
CA ILE A 29 -7.40 -3.44 1.73
C ILE A 29 -6.82 -4.35 2.83
N MET A 30 -6.95 -5.66 2.67
CA MET A 30 -6.44 -6.64 3.61
C MET A 30 -4.93 -6.54 3.77
N ILE A 31 -4.16 -6.52 2.67
CA ILE A 31 -2.69 -6.42 2.72
C ILE A 31 -2.28 -5.08 3.32
N SER A 32 -2.90 -3.97 2.91
CA SER A 32 -2.60 -2.67 3.51
C SER A 32 -2.79 -2.67 5.02
N THR A 33 -3.87 -3.29 5.48
CA THR A 33 -4.21 -3.36 6.90
C THR A 33 -3.17 -4.19 7.65
N LYS A 34 -2.81 -5.36 7.11
CA LYS A 34 -1.80 -6.23 7.71
C LYS A 34 -0.42 -5.58 7.75
N VAL A 35 0.01 -4.94 6.66
CA VAL A 35 1.31 -4.24 6.60
C VAL A 35 1.35 -3.10 7.61
N GLY A 36 0.31 -2.26 7.64
CA GLY A 36 0.26 -1.13 8.58
C GLY A 36 0.25 -1.57 10.04
N HIS A 37 -0.48 -2.63 10.38
CA HIS A 37 -0.45 -3.20 11.74
C HIS A 37 0.92 -3.82 12.10
N ALA A 38 1.57 -4.52 11.17
CA ALA A 38 2.90 -5.06 11.40
C ALA A 38 3.92 -3.95 11.69
N LEU A 39 3.84 -2.83 10.94
CA LEU A 39 4.67 -1.66 11.18
C LEU A 39 4.38 -0.98 12.53
N GLU A 40 3.10 -0.79 12.89
CA GLU A 40 2.70 -0.20 14.18
C GLU A 40 3.15 -1.06 15.38
N LYS A 41 3.14 -2.38 15.24
CA LYS A 41 3.52 -3.34 16.29
C LYS A 41 4.99 -3.76 16.27
N SER A 42 5.76 -3.31 15.28
CA SER A 42 7.14 -3.77 15.05
C SER A 42 7.26 -5.29 14.87
N GLU A 43 6.32 -5.89 14.14
CA GLU A 43 6.24 -7.34 13.87
C GLU A 43 6.64 -7.66 12.42
N HIS A 44 7.07 -8.90 12.18
CA HIS A 44 7.26 -9.41 10.83
C HIS A 44 5.95 -9.91 10.23
N LEU A 45 5.73 -9.62 8.95
CA LEU A 45 4.57 -10.09 8.19
C LEU A 45 5.05 -10.84 6.94
N LEU A 46 4.58 -12.07 6.78
CA LEU A 46 4.61 -12.78 5.50
C LEU A 46 3.22 -12.74 4.89
N CYS A 47 3.11 -12.28 3.66
CA CYS A 47 1.85 -12.26 2.93
C CYS A 47 2.06 -12.68 1.48
N GLU A 48 1.12 -13.47 0.97
CA GLU A 48 1.02 -13.78 -0.45
C GLU A 48 -0.08 -12.93 -1.07
N ALA A 49 0.17 -12.42 -2.28
CA ALA A 49 -0.79 -11.62 -2.99
C ALA A 49 -0.76 -12.01 -4.46
N GLY A 50 -1.91 -12.37 -5.03
CA GLY A 50 -2.05 -12.72 -6.45
C GLY A 50 -1.76 -11.54 -7.38
N THR A 51 -1.42 -11.79 -8.65
CA THR A 51 -1.21 -10.73 -9.65
C THR A 51 -2.46 -9.86 -9.82
N GLY A 52 -2.30 -8.58 -10.15
CA GLY A 52 -3.43 -7.65 -10.34
C GLY A 52 -4.17 -7.21 -9.06
N THR A 53 -3.76 -7.66 -7.88
CA THR A 53 -4.41 -7.31 -6.59
C THR A 53 -4.06 -5.92 -6.05
N GLY A 54 -3.22 -5.15 -6.76
CA GLY A 54 -2.77 -3.83 -6.30
C GLY A 54 -1.75 -3.90 -5.15
N LYS A 55 -0.92 -4.95 -5.12
CA LYS A 55 0.07 -5.24 -4.07
C LYS A 55 0.93 -4.03 -3.70
N SER A 56 1.42 -3.30 -4.71
CA SER A 56 2.36 -2.21 -4.50
C SER A 56 1.77 -1.08 -3.69
N LEU A 57 0.64 -0.52 -4.12
CA LEU A 57 -0.12 0.42 -3.29
C LEU A 57 -0.54 -0.20 -1.95
N GLY A 58 -0.80 -1.52 -1.97
CA GLY A 58 -1.06 -2.33 -0.79
C GLY A 58 -0.03 -2.12 0.32
N TYR A 59 1.27 -2.26 0.04
CA TYR A 59 2.33 -2.06 1.04
C TYR A 59 2.87 -0.62 1.11
N LEU A 60 2.87 0.14 0.00
CA LEU A 60 3.45 1.49 -0.05
C LEU A 60 2.61 2.50 0.73
N THR A 61 1.30 2.46 0.61
CA THR A 61 0.40 3.44 1.25
C THR A 61 0.47 3.41 2.79
N PRO A 62 0.32 2.26 3.48
CA PRO A 62 0.49 2.21 4.93
C PRO A 62 1.94 2.48 5.36
N ALA A 63 2.93 2.05 4.56
CA ALA A 63 4.34 2.30 4.85
C ALA A 63 4.69 3.79 4.83
N ALA A 64 4.26 4.53 3.81
CA ALA A 64 4.48 5.98 3.70
C ALA A 64 3.79 6.72 4.86
N ARG A 65 2.55 6.34 5.20
CA ARG A 65 1.83 6.90 6.34
C ARG A 65 2.59 6.69 7.65
N TRP A 66 3.05 5.46 7.90
CA TRP A 66 3.82 5.13 9.08
C TRP A 66 5.16 5.86 9.13
N ALA A 67 5.88 5.93 8.00
CA ALA A 67 7.15 6.65 7.85
C ALA A 67 7.02 8.13 8.25
N ILE A 68 5.99 8.80 7.72
CA ILE A 68 5.69 10.21 8.02
C ILE A 68 5.37 10.42 9.50
N GLN A 69 4.50 9.58 10.09
CA GLN A 69 4.12 9.71 11.50
C GLN A 69 5.29 9.53 12.46
N ASN A 70 6.16 8.57 12.15
CA ASN A 70 7.26 8.19 13.02
C ASN A 70 8.55 8.95 12.71
N LYS A 71 8.57 9.79 11.66
CA LYS A 71 9.77 10.45 11.14
C LYS A 71 10.89 9.44 10.85
N LYS A 72 10.54 8.33 10.21
CA LYS A 72 11.45 7.24 9.86
C LYS A 72 11.48 6.99 8.36
N THR A 73 12.56 6.39 7.90
CA THR A 73 12.70 5.92 6.51
C THR A 73 12.19 4.49 6.40
N VAL A 74 11.42 4.20 5.34
CA VAL A 74 11.08 2.83 4.93
C VAL A 74 11.87 2.49 3.68
N ILE A 75 12.47 1.29 3.67
CA ILE A 75 13.18 0.74 2.52
C ILE A 75 12.32 -0.36 1.91
N VAL A 76 12.09 -0.28 0.60
CA VAL A 76 11.40 -1.31 -0.18
C VAL A 76 12.42 -2.03 -1.04
N CYS A 77 12.55 -3.35 -0.84
CA CYS A 77 13.47 -4.19 -1.59
C CYS A 77 12.68 -5.04 -2.59
N THR A 78 13.07 -5.02 -3.87
CA THR A 78 12.48 -5.86 -4.92
C THR A 78 13.51 -6.80 -5.52
N HIS A 79 13.04 -7.84 -6.22
CA HIS A 79 13.91 -8.86 -6.79
C HIS A 79 14.82 -8.34 -7.93
N THR A 80 14.35 -7.36 -8.72
CA THR A 80 15.09 -6.86 -9.89
C THR A 80 14.97 -5.35 -10.05
N ILE A 81 15.91 -4.75 -10.79
CA ILE A 81 15.90 -3.31 -11.15
C ILE A 81 14.62 -2.93 -11.92
N PRO A 82 14.16 -3.68 -12.94
CA PRO A 82 12.91 -3.33 -13.63
C PRO A 82 11.69 -3.24 -12.70
N LEU A 83 11.59 -4.13 -11.71
CA LEU A 83 10.50 -4.07 -10.72
C LEU A 83 10.60 -2.84 -9.82
N MET A 84 11.81 -2.48 -9.39
CA MET A 84 12.05 -1.24 -8.65
C MET A 84 11.66 -0.02 -9.48
N THR A 85 12.09 0.03 -10.74
CA THR A 85 11.80 1.12 -11.67
C THR A 85 10.30 1.24 -11.93
N GLN A 86 9.57 0.12 -12.02
CA GLN A 86 8.10 0.15 -12.14
C GLN A 86 7.45 0.81 -10.93
N ILE A 87 7.90 0.49 -9.71
CA ILE A 87 7.38 1.13 -8.51
C ILE A 87 7.62 2.65 -8.56
N VAL A 88 8.86 3.05 -8.85
CA VAL A 88 9.27 4.46 -8.80
C VAL A 88 8.62 5.30 -9.90
N ASN A 89 8.57 4.79 -11.13
CA ASN A 89 8.18 5.60 -12.29
C ASN A 89 6.71 5.47 -12.67
N VAL A 90 5.99 4.44 -12.19
CA VAL A 90 4.61 4.16 -12.61
C VAL A 90 3.65 4.17 -11.44
N GLU A 91 4.06 3.61 -10.30
CA GLU A 91 3.14 3.38 -9.17
C GLU A 91 3.16 4.49 -8.12
N LEU A 92 4.27 5.23 -8.02
CA LEU A 92 4.36 6.43 -7.20
C LEU A 92 3.95 7.67 -8.02
N PRO A 93 3.18 8.60 -7.43
CA PRO A 93 2.93 9.89 -8.06
C PRO A 93 4.22 10.73 -8.14
N GLU A 94 4.34 11.56 -9.17
CA GLU A 94 5.39 12.59 -9.29
C GLU A 94 5.28 13.68 -8.20
#